data_AF-A0A7D3Y938-F1
#
_entry.id   AF-A0A7D3Y938-F1
#
_cell.length_a   1.000
_cell.length_b   1.000
_cell.length_c   1.000
_cell.angle_alpha   90.00
_cell.angle_beta   90.00
_cell.angle_gamma   90.00
#
_symmetry.space_group_name_H-M   'P 1'
#
loop_
_entity.id
_entity.type
_entity.pdbx_description
1 polymer ?
#
loop_
_entity_poly.entity_id
_entity_poly.type
_entity_poly.pdbx_seq_one_letter_code
_entity_poly.pdbx_strand_id
1 'polypeptide(L)'
;MPESYPLRQVFATTDTKVIHIRFERALLVVDAPGPYNLKTWSVEVYGMDVDSTNYMDDCYYYNRKRVTLRMETDGGKLLDGETSIQSLVVGPHSRITFSGIGVLNGFKVL
;
A
#
# COMPACT_ATOMS: atom_id res chain seq x y z
N MET A 1 0.81 8.92 18.03
CA MET A 1 -0.25 9.16 17.02
C MET A 1 0.21 8.55 15.71
N PRO A 2 -0.68 7.98 14.89
CA PRO A 2 -0.33 7.57 13.54
C PRO A 2 0.03 8.79 12.69
N GLU A 3 1.11 8.69 11.95
CA GLU A 3 1.54 9.70 10.99
C GLU A 3 1.11 9.26 9.58
N SER A 4 0.62 10.20 8.77
CA SER A 4 0.17 9.92 7.41
C SER A 4 0.98 10.73 6.41
N TYR A 5 1.46 10.05 5.37
CA TYR A 5 2.31 10.61 4.33
C TYR A 5 1.65 10.41 2.97
N PRO A 6 1.40 11.46 2.19
CA PRO A 6 0.86 11.32 0.84
C PRO A 6 1.86 10.60 -0.07
N LEU A 7 1.32 9.75 -0.94
CA LEU A 7 2.07 9.00 -1.94
C LEU A 7 1.76 9.52 -3.34
N ARG A 8 2.82 9.75 -4.10
CA ARG A 8 2.77 10.18 -5.51
C ARG A 8 2.61 9.00 -6.46
N GLN A 9 3.24 7.88 -6.14
CA GLN A 9 3.22 6.66 -6.96
C GLN A 9 3.17 5.42 -6.09
N VAL A 10 2.47 4.39 -6.58
CA VAL A 10 2.40 3.07 -5.95
C VAL A 10 2.47 1.99 -7.04
N PHE A 11 3.49 1.15 -6.95
CA PHE A 11 3.64 -0.05 -7.76
C PHE A 11 3.43 -1.27 -6.88
N ALA A 12 2.55 -2.18 -7.29
CA ALA A 12 2.40 -3.47 -6.65
C ALA A 12 3.08 -4.55 -7.49
N THR A 13 4.01 -5.26 -6.86
CA THR A 13 4.64 -6.45 -7.42
C THR A 13 3.97 -7.67 -6.81
N THR A 14 3.39 -8.50 -7.68
CA THR A 14 2.84 -9.81 -7.32
C THR A 14 3.76 -10.91 -7.83
N ASP A 15 3.39 -12.16 -7.60
CA ASP A 15 4.00 -13.34 -8.21
C ASP A 15 3.92 -13.37 -9.74
N THR A 16 2.97 -12.64 -10.33
CA THR A 16 2.60 -12.75 -11.75
C THR A 16 2.98 -11.53 -12.58
N LYS A 17 2.95 -10.33 -12.01
CA LYS A 17 3.38 -9.11 -12.69
C LYS A 17 3.66 -7.96 -11.72
N VAL A 18 4.26 -6.90 -12.27
CA VAL A 18 4.30 -5.58 -11.65
C VAL A 18 3.17 -4.75 -12.26
N ILE A 19 2.38 -4.08 -11.43
CA ILE A 19 1.39 -3.11 -11.86
C ILE A 19 1.67 -1.75 -11.25
N HIS A 20 1.40 -0.70 -12.03
CA HIS A 20 1.31 0.66 -11.52
C HIS A 20 -0.15 0.88 -11.10
N ILE A 21 -0.40 1.04 -9.80
CA ILE A 21 -1.73 1.34 -9.29
C ILE A 21 -2.00 2.82 -9.58
N ARG A 22 -2.93 3.10 -10.49
CA ARG A 22 -3.39 4.48 -10.74
C ARG A 22 -4.49 4.81 -9.75
N PHE A 23 -4.44 6.00 -9.16
CA PHE A 23 -5.33 6.41 -8.07
C PHE A 23 -5.58 7.92 -8.06
N GLU A 24 -6.65 8.34 -7.36
CA GLU A 24 -6.90 9.74 -7.03
C GLU A 24 -6.08 10.19 -5.82
N ARG A 25 -5.99 9.33 -4.80
CA ARG A 25 -5.23 9.60 -3.58
C ARG A 25 -4.64 8.33 -2.99
N ALA A 26 -3.42 8.41 -2.48
CA ALA A 26 -2.80 7.34 -1.70
C ALA A 26 -2.09 7.90 -0.46
N LEU A 27 -2.13 7.14 0.63
CA LEU A 27 -1.54 7.50 1.92
C LEU A 27 -0.76 6.32 2.47
N LEU A 28 0.48 6.58 2.89
CA LEU A 28 1.20 5.70 3.82
C LEU A 28 0.86 6.14 5.24
N VAL A 29 0.37 5.22 6.05
CA VAL A 29 0.11 5.43 7.47
C VAL A 29 1.17 4.66 8.26
N VAL A 30 1.87 5.35 9.17
CA VAL A 30 2.87 4.75 10.06
C VAL A 30 2.42 4.96 11.49
N ASP A 31 2.20 3.86 12.21
CA ASP A 31 1.89 3.93 13.63
C ASP A 31 3.18 4.17 14.44
N ALA A 32 3.06 5.01 15.47
CA ALA A 32 4.14 5.22 16.42
C ALA A 32 4.52 3.90 17.12
N PRO A 33 5.82 3.63 17.37
CA PRO A 33 6.24 2.41 18.05
C PRO A 33 5.66 2.39 19.46
N GLY A 34 4.99 1.28 19.81
CA GLY A 34 4.59 0.97 21.18
C GLY A 34 5.67 0.15 21.89
N PRO A 35 5.63 0.04 23.23
CA PRO A 35 6.62 -0.72 24.01
C PRO A 35 6.73 -2.21 23.65
N TYR A 36 5.78 -2.73 22.86
CA TYR A 36 5.73 -4.13 22.44
C TYR A 36 5.55 -4.33 20.93
N ASN A 37 5.56 -3.27 20.10
CA ASN A 37 5.27 -3.38 18.67
C ASN A 37 6.36 -2.71 17.82
N LEU A 38 6.91 -3.49 16.87
CA LEU A 38 7.60 -2.96 15.70
C LEU A 38 6.66 -1.97 15.01
N LYS A 39 7.18 -0.83 14.52
CA LYS A 39 6.38 0.18 13.80
C LYS A 39 5.49 -0.51 12.77
N THR A 40 4.19 -0.50 12.99
CA THR A 40 3.21 -1.00 12.02
C THR A 40 2.99 0.08 10.98
N TRP A 41 2.89 -0.32 9.72
CA TRP A 41 2.63 0.60 8.63
C TRP A 41 1.56 0.00 7.71
N SER A 42 0.79 0.86 7.06
CA SER A 42 -0.26 0.49 6.12
C SER A 42 -0.33 1.48 4.97
N VAL A 43 -0.93 1.06 3.88
CA VAL A 43 -1.12 1.91 2.71
C VAL A 43 -2.59 1.90 2.35
N GLU A 44 -3.17 3.08 2.22
CA GLU A 44 -4.54 3.25 1.78
C GLU A 44 -4.55 3.93 0.42
N VAL A 45 -5.19 3.30 -0.56
CA VAL A 45 -5.32 3.84 -1.91
C VAL A 45 -6.79 4.03 -2.23
N TYR A 46 -7.14 5.19 -2.76
CA TYR A 46 -8.50 5.66 -3.02
C TYR A 46 -8.65 6.05 -4.49
N GLY A 47 -9.82 5.76 -5.07
CA GLY A 47 -10.14 6.14 -6.45
C GLY A 47 -9.23 5.43 -7.45
N MET A 48 -9.00 4.13 -7.27
CA MET A 48 -8.26 3.32 -8.23
C MET A 48 -8.99 3.24 -9.57
N ASP A 49 -8.24 3.27 -10.67
CA ASP A 49 -8.82 3.03 -12.00
C ASP A 49 -9.34 1.59 -12.15
N VAL A 50 -10.17 1.38 -13.18
CA VAL A 50 -10.87 0.10 -13.41
C VAL A 50 -9.88 -1.06 -13.57
N ASP A 51 -8.79 -0.83 -14.31
CA ASP A 51 -7.77 -1.86 -14.57
C ASP A 51 -7.03 -2.28 -13.29
N SER A 52 -6.60 -1.31 -12.47
CA SER A 52 -5.97 -1.61 -11.18
C SER A 52 -6.95 -2.29 -10.23
N THR A 53 -8.19 -1.80 -10.18
CA THR A 53 -9.24 -2.33 -9.31
C THR A 53 -9.53 -3.79 -9.62
N ASN A 54 -9.77 -4.14 -10.89
CA ASN A 54 -10.07 -5.51 -11.31
C ASN A 54 -8.90 -6.46 -10.99
N TYR A 55 -7.66 -6.04 -11.25
CA TYR A 55 -6.52 -6.88 -10.96
C TYR A 55 -6.31 -7.10 -9.45
N MET A 56 -6.51 -6.06 -8.64
CA MET A 56 -6.42 -6.18 -7.19
C MET A 56 -7.56 -7.03 -6.60
N ASP A 57 -8.74 -7.00 -7.23
CA ASP A 57 -9.89 -7.85 -6.88
C ASP A 57 -9.58 -9.33 -7.08
N ASP A 58 -9.04 -9.68 -8.25
CA ASP A 58 -8.54 -11.03 -8.50
C ASP A 58 -7.50 -11.46 -7.46
N CYS A 59 -6.54 -10.58 -7.13
CA CYS A 59 -5.52 -10.90 -6.12
C CYS A 59 -6.14 -11.16 -4.73
N TYR A 60 -7.16 -10.38 -4.36
CA TYR A 60 -7.82 -10.49 -3.07
C TYR A 60 -8.64 -11.79 -2.93
N TYR A 61 -9.39 -12.17 -3.97
CA TYR A 61 -10.27 -13.35 -3.93
C TYR A 61 -9.55 -14.68 -4.21
N TYR A 62 -8.52 -14.69 -5.06
CA TYR A 62 -7.80 -15.93 -5.43
C TYR A 62 -6.56 -16.21 -4.57
N ASN A 63 -6.57 -15.77 -3.30
CA ASN A 63 -5.55 -16.02 -2.29
C ASN A 63 -4.13 -15.51 -2.65
N ARG A 64 -4.01 -14.50 -3.51
CA ARG A 64 -2.75 -13.80 -3.84
C ARG A 64 -2.66 -12.48 -3.09
N LYS A 65 -2.94 -12.53 -1.79
CA LYS A 65 -3.05 -11.34 -0.94
C LYS A 65 -1.70 -10.71 -0.62
N ARG A 66 -0.58 -11.41 -0.82
CA ARG A 66 0.76 -10.87 -0.56
C ARG A 66 1.26 -10.11 -1.77
N VAL A 67 1.62 -8.85 -1.57
CA VAL A 67 2.19 -7.99 -2.61
C VAL A 67 3.35 -7.18 -2.03
N THR A 68 4.39 -6.98 -2.82
CA THR A 68 5.45 -6.03 -2.48
C THR A 68 5.08 -4.68 -3.07
N LEU A 69 4.97 -3.67 -2.22
CA LEU A 69 4.73 -2.30 -2.67
C LEU A 69 6.06 -1.59 -2.85
N ARG A 70 6.20 -0.88 -3.98
CA ARG A 70 7.19 0.18 -4.17
C ARG A 70 6.43 1.49 -4.31
N MET A 71 6.82 2.48 -3.52
CA MET A 71 6.09 3.71 -3.36
C MET A 71 7.03 4.90 -3.45
N GLU A 72 6.47 6.04 -3.83
CA GLU A 72 7.17 7.31 -3.79
C GLU A 72 6.33 8.33 -3.05
N THR A 73 6.92 9.03 -2.08
CA THR A 73 6.26 10.15 -1.40
C THR A 73 6.29 11.42 -2.25
N ASP A 74 5.47 12.42 -1.91
CA ASP A 74 5.50 13.73 -2.59
C ASP A 74 6.88 14.41 -2.56
N GLY A 75 7.68 14.12 -1.52
CA GLY A 75 9.06 14.59 -1.40
C GLY A 75 10.08 13.82 -2.26
N GLY A 76 9.64 12.90 -3.12
CA GLY A 76 10.51 12.09 -3.99
C GLY A 76 11.25 10.95 -3.28
N LYS A 77 10.84 10.61 -2.05
CA LYS A 77 11.46 9.53 -1.28
C LYS A 77 10.87 8.20 -1.71
N LEU A 78 11.73 7.28 -2.13
CA LEU A 78 11.35 5.92 -2.47
C LEU A 78 11.26 5.04 -1.22
N LEU A 79 10.19 4.26 -1.14
CA LEU A 79 9.88 3.35 -0.06
C LEU A 79 9.49 2.00 -0.64
N ASP A 80 9.82 0.91 0.04
CA ASP A 80 9.40 -0.42 -0.37
C ASP A 80 9.16 -1.33 0.83
N GLY A 81 8.25 -2.29 0.67
CA GLY A 81 7.98 -3.25 1.71
C GLY A 81 6.97 -4.32 1.29
N GLU A 82 7.04 -5.45 1.97
CA GLU A 82 6.04 -6.50 1.83
C GLU A 82 4.73 -6.08 2.50
N THR A 83 3.61 -6.42 1.88
CA THR A 83 2.29 -6.15 2.43
C THR A 83 1.35 -7.31 2.18
N SER A 84 0.23 -7.30 2.91
CA SER A 84 -0.94 -8.09 2.59
C SER A 84 -2.14 -7.19 2.30
N ILE A 85 -2.97 -7.56 1.32
CA ILE A 85 -4.24 -6.90 1.07
C ILE A 85 -5.19 -7.22 2.24
N GLN A 86 -5.53 -6.19 3.01
CA GLN A 86 -6.40 -6.30 4.18
C GLN A 86 -7.87 -6.17 3.80
N SER A 87 -8.19 -5.21 2.93
CA SER A 87 -9.54 -4.96 2.44
C SER A 87 -9.52 -4.35 1.05
N LEU A 88 -10.58 -4.61 0.29
CA LEU A 88 -10.80 -4.03 -1.03
C LEU A 88 -12.30 -3.71 -1.18
N VAL A 89 -12.57 -2.52 -1.70
CA VAL A 89 -13.89 -2.07 -2.13
C VAL A 89 -13.75 -1.68 -3.60
N VAL A 90 -14.60 -2.24 -4.45
CA VAL A 90 -14.65 -1.96 -5.89
C VAL A 90 -15.83 -1.02 -6.21
N GLY A 91 -15.71 -0.20 -7.26
CA GLY A 91 -16.77 0.72 -7.71
C GLY A 91 -16.37 2.20 -7.71
N PRO A 92 -17.34 3.14 -7.74
CA PRO A 92 -17.10 4.59 -7.86
C PRO A 92 -16.27 5.20 -6.73
N HIS A 93 -16.18 4.51 -5.60
CA HIS A 93 -15.36 4.89 -4.45
C HIS A 93 -14.40 3.75 -4.11
N SER A 94 -13.71 3.26 -5.13
CA SER A 94 -12.78 2.14 -4.97
C SER A 94 -11.72 2.48 -3.91
N ARG A 95 -11.48 1.52 -3.03
CA ARG A 95 -10.52 1.66 -1.92
C ARG A 95 -9.85 0.33 -1.68
N ILE A 96 -8.53 0.36 -1.54
CA ILE A 96 -7.77 -0.80 -1.07
C ILE A 96 -6.92 -0.39 0.12
N THR A 97 -6.86 -1.28 1.11
CA THR A 97 -5.95 -1.15 2.25
C THR A 97 -4.97 -2.29 2.24
N PHE A 98 -3.69 -1.95 2.28
CA PHE A 98 -2.57 -2.86 2.45
C PHE A 98 -2.05 -2.75 3.88
N SER A 99 -1.81 -3.88 4.52
CA SER A 99 -1.14 -3.96 5.81
C SER A 99 0.32 -4.38 5.61
N GLY A 100 1.24 -3.57 6.11
CA GLY A 100 2.68 -3.80 6.06
C GLY A 100 3.11 -5.03 6.84
N ILE A 101 3.99 -5.82 6.23
CA ILE A 101 4.62 -7.00 6.84
C ILE A 101 6.08 -6.64 7.12
N GLY A 102 6.44 -6.59 8.40
CA GLY A 102 7.81 -6.30 8.80
C GLY A 102 8.23 -4.84 8.53
N VAL A 103 9.45 -4.66 8.04
CA VAL A 103 10.11 -3.36 7.94
C VAL A 103 9.73 -2.64 6.64
N LEU A 104 9.46 -1.34 6.75
CA LEU A 104 9.35 -0.44 5.60
C LEU A 104 10.73 0.12 5.24
N ASN A 105 11.28 -0.33 4.11
CA ASN A 105 12.57 0.15 3.61
C ASN A 105 12.47 1.58 3.09
N GLY A 106 13.60 2.29 3.11
CA GLY A 106 13.68 3.70 2.74
C GLY A 106 13.16 4.64 3.82
N PHE A 107 12.31 4.19 4.74
CA PHE A 107 11.82 4.99 5.87
C PHE A 107 12.90 5.13 6.96
N LYS A 108 13.84 6.05 6.78
CA LYS A 108 14.72 6.49 7.88
C LYS A 108 13.86 7.06 9.01
N VAL A 109 13.84 6.37 10.14
CA VAL A 109 13.39 6.93 11.42
C VAL A 109 14.36 8.06 11.74
N LEU A 110 13.85 9.29 11.72
CA LEU A 110 14.56 10.46 12.27
C LEU A 110 14.78 10.27 13.77
#